data_AF-A0A966KTT8-F1
#
_entry.id   AF-A0A966KTT8-F1
#
_cell.length_a   1.000
_cell.length_b   1.000
_cell.length_c   1.000
_cell.angle_alpha   90.00
_cell.angle_beta   90.00
_cell.angle_gamma   90.00
#
_symmetry.space_group_name_H-M   'P 1'
#
loop_
_entity.id
_entity.type
_entity.pdbx_description
1 polymer ?
#
loop_
_entity_poly.entity_id
_entity_poly.type
_entity_poly.pdbx_seq_one_letter_code
_entity_poly.pdbx_strand_id
1 'polypeptide(L)'
;MARSETSLAGSVCLALVVSGVDYGGAVAELLAPGGELGRIWTLSKPLTYRAIDALVSDGMITRSGTAPGRGRERTLLQPTRAGRSATRRWLAEPVDHLRDVRTGLLLKFWILEQMERPLLPLAIAQRERFAPIVASIIGATTTDVVSIWRREHAEAVMQFLDRVIGAGT
;
A
#
# COMPACT_ATOMS: atom_id res chain seq x y z
N MET A 1 16.07 -18.07 -11.10
CA MET A 1 16.10 -16.62 -10.80
C MET A 1 14.66 -16.11 -10.71
N ALA A 2 14.05 -16.16 -9.52
CA ALA A 2 12.72 -15.63 -9.30
C ALA A 2 12.82 -14.12 -9.07
N ARG A 3 12.15 -13.35 -9.94
CA ARG A 3 12.02 -11.89 -9.90
C ARG A 3 11.34 -11.50 -8.59
N SER A 4 11.94 -10.55 -7.88
CA SER A 4 11.48 -9.99 -6.61
C SER A 4 9.98 -9.66 -6.66
N GLU A 5 9.17 -10.36 -5.86
CA GLU A 5 7.93 -9.78 -5.37
C GLU A 5 8.33 -8.53 -4.58
N THR A 6 8.00 -7.36 -5.12
CA THR A 6 8.36 -6.09 -4.51
C THR A 6 7.82 -6.07 -3.08
N SER A 7 8.73 -6.00 -2.10
CA SER A 7 8.36 -5.88 -0.69
C SER A 7 7.33 -4.75 -0.49
N LEU A 8 6.55 -4.80 0.59
CA LEU A 8 5.57 -3.74 0.88
C LEU A 8 6.21 -2.34 0.80
N ALA A 9 7.43 -2.18 1.34
CA ALA A 9 8.21 -0.96 1.28
C ALA A 9 8.47 -0.49 -0.16
N GLY A 10 8.95 -1.38 -1.03
CA GLY A 10 9.20 -1.05 -2.43
C GLY A 10 7.90 -0.71 -3.18
N SER A 11 6.82 -1.44 -2.93
CA SER A 11 5.53 -1.21 -3.59
C SER A 11 4.94 0.15 -3.20
N VAL A 12 4.99 0.49 -1.91
CA VAL A 12 4.54 1.79 -1.39
C VAL A 12 5.39 2.93 -1.93
N CYS A 13 6.72 2.82 -1.86
CA CYS A 13 7.61 3.87 -2.38
C CYS A 13 7.41 4.10 -3.88
N LEU A 14 7.28 3.02 -4.66
CA LEU A 14 7.01 3.11 -6.09
C LEU A 14 5.68 3.78 -6.37
N ALA A 15 4.63 3.39 -5.64
CA ALA A 15 3.30 3.94 -5.83
C ALA A 15 3.22 5.43 -5.46
N LEU A 16 3.91 5.87 -4.39
CA LEU A 16 4.05 7.29 -4.04
C LEU A 16 4.76 8.11 -5.13
N VAL A 17 5.82 7.56 -5.72
CA VAL A 17 6.51 8.24 -6.84
C VAL A 17 5.60 8.29 -8.08
N VAL A 18 4.80 7.24 -8.32
CA VAL A 18 3.79 7.22 -9.39
C VAL A 18 2.65 8.22 -9.14
N SER A 19 2.27 8.48 -7.88
CA SER A 19 1.27 9.47 -7.50
C SER A 19 1.80 10.92 -7.52
N GLY A 20 3.08 11.12 -7.84
CA GLY A 20 3.67 12.45 -8.01
C GLY A 20 4.61 12.91 -6.89
N VAL A 21 4.91 12.06 -5.90
CA VAL A 21 5.91 12.36 -4.87
C VAL A 21 7.31 12.21 -5.47
N ASP A 22 7.86 13.32 -5.96
CA ASP A 22 8.98 13.35 -6.90
C ASP A 22 10.37 13.46 -6.25
N TYR A 23 10.50 13.39 -4.92
CA TYR A 23 11.82 13.28 -4.28
C TYR A 23 11.78 12.44 -3.00
N GLY A 24 12.87 11.73 -2.72
CA GLY A 24 12.94 10.76 -1.62
C GLY A 24 12.74 11.35 -0.22
N GLY A 25 12.98 12.65 -0.05
CA GLY A 25 12.66 13.39 1.17
C GLY A 25 11.16 13.41 1.47
N ALA A 26 10.33 13.77 0.49
CA ALA A 26 8.87 13.81 0.66
C ALA A 26 8.30 12.40 0.88
N VAL A 27 8.84 11.39 0.18
CA VAL A 27 8.46 9.98 0.43
C VAL A 27 8.74 9.60 1.89
N ALA A 28 9.90 9.98 2.43
CA ALA A 28 10.26 9.71 3.81
C ALA A 28 9.43 10.51 4.82
N GLU A 29 9.02 11.74 4.49
CA GLU A 29 8.15 12.57 5.33
C GLU A 29 6.75 11.98 5.46
N LEU A 30 6.15 11.52 4.35
CA LEU A 30 4.85 10.85 4.37
C LEU A 30 4.85 9.58 5.24
N LEU A 31 5.93 8.79 5.16
CA LEU A 31 6.09 7.51 5.88
C LEU A 31 6.65 7.66 7.32
N ALA A 32 6.98 8.87 7.75
CA ALA A 32 7.44 9.12 9.11
C ALA A 32 6.30 8.90 10.12
N PRO A 33 6.60 8.64 11.42
CA PRO A 33 5.57 8.44 12.44
C PRO A 33 4.52 9.55 12.54
N GLY A 34 4.90 10.81 12.29
CA GLY A 34 3.98 11.95 12.24
C GLY A 34 3.48 12.33 10.85
N GLY A 35 3.88 11.58 9.81
CA GLY A 35 3.45 11.80 8.43
C GLY A 35 2.04 11.26 8.17
N GLU A 36 1.42 11.70 7.08
CA GLU A 36 0.04 11.32 6.73
C GLU A 36 -0.14 9.80 6.59
N LEU A 37 0.85 9.09 6.07
CA LEU A 37 0.84 7.62 5.98
C LEU A 37 1.30 6.95 7.27
N GLY A 38 1.99 7.66 8.17
CA GLY A 38 2.50 7.13 9.43
C GLY A 38 1.43 6.56 10.35
N ARG A 39 0.19 7.06 10.28
CA ARG A 39 -0.96 6.50 11.01
C ARG A 39 -1.39 5.11 10.53
N ILE A 40 -1.04 4.74 9.29
CA ILE A 40 -1.33 3.43 8.69
C ILE A 40 -0.10 2.53 8.83
N TRP A 41 1.06 3.03 8.39
CA TRP A 41 2.31 2.28 8.38
C TRP A 41 3.50 3.24 8.34
N THR A 42 4.53 2.96 9.15
CA THR A 42 5.73 3.77 9.22
C THR A 42 6.91 3.06 8.58
N LEU A 43 7.79 3.85 7.96
CA LEU A 43 9.08 3.38 7.45
C LEU A 43 10.16 4.37 7.82
N SER A 44 11.25 3.87 8.43
CA SER A 44 12.36 4.74 8.80
C SER A 44 13.03 5.31 7.55
N LYS A 45 13.55 6.54 7.65
CA LYS A 45 14.24 7.21 6.55
C LYS A 45 15.32 6.32 5.88
N PRO A 46 16.22 5.62 6.61
CA PRO A 46 17.19 4.73 5.98
C PRO A 46 16.56 3.60 5.15
N LEU A 47 15.45 3.02 5.62
CA LEU A 47 14.74 1.97 4.89
C LEU A 47 13.98 2.51 3.68
N THR A 48 13.43 3.73 3.76
CA THR A 48 12.83 4.41 2.62
C THR A 48 13.84 4.64 1.50
N TYR A 49 15.01 5.18 1.81
CA TYR A 49 16.06 5.38 0.81
C TYR A 49 16.56 4.05 0.24
N ARG A 50 16.74 3.01 1.07
CA ARG A 50 17.08 1.66 0.59
C ARG A 50 16.04 1.11 -0.40
N ALA A 51 14.75 1.30 -0.12
CA ALA A 51 13.69 0.86 -1.01
C ALA A 51 13.70 1.62 -2.34
N ILE A 52 13.90 2.94 -2.31
CA ILE A 52 14.04 3.78 -3.51
C ILE A 52 15.26 3.34 -4.33
N ASP A 53 16.40 3.08 -3.69
CA ASP A 53 17.62 2.66 -4.37
C ASP A 53 17.46 1.29 -5.06
N ALA A 54 16.76 0.35 -4.42
CA ALA A 54 16.39 -0.91 -5.03
C ALA A 54 15.49 -0.70 -6.26
N LEU A 55 14.47 0.16 -6.17
CA LEU A 55 13.58 0.48 -7.30
C LEU A 55 14.33 1.15 -8.45
N VAL A 56 15.36 1.97 -8.17
CA VAL A 56 16.23 2.55 -9.19
C VAL A 56 17.09 1.48 -9.85
N SER A 57 17.71 0.60 -9.06
CA SER A 57 18.49 -0.54 -9.56
C SER A 57 17.65 -1.49 -10.43
N ASP A 58 16.38 -1.67 -10.07
CA ASP A 58 15.42 -2.53 -10.80
C ASP A 58 14.79 -1.84 -12.03
N GLY A 59 15.16 -0.58 -12.32
CA GLY A 59 14.64 0.18 -13.44
C GLY A 59 13.15 0.57 -13.32
N MET A 60 12.61 0.57 -12.10
CA MET A 60 11.23 0.97 -11.81
C MET A 60 11.10 2.50 -11.64
N ILE A 61 12.18 3.14 -11.19
CA ILE A 61 12.30 4.60 -11.03
C ILE A 61 13.63 5.05 -11.66
N THR A 62 13.66 6.25 -12.24
CA THR A 62 14.88 6.94 -12.65
C THR A 62 15.12 8.17 -11.79
N ARG A 63 16.38 8.55 -11.61
CA ARG A 63 16.76 9.83 -10.98
C ARG A 63 16.93 10.87 -12.09
N SER A 64 16.06 11.88 -12.12
CA SER A 64 15.97 12.85 -13.22
C SER A 64 16.47 14.24 -12.82
N GLY A 65 17.79 14.43 -12.79
CA GLY A 65 18.40 15.73 -12.47
C GLY A 65 18.17 16.22 -11.04
N THR A 66 18.49 17.49 -10.81
CA THR A 66 18.33 18.16 -9.51
C THR A 66 17.44 19.40 -9.62
N ALA A 67 16.60 19.62 -8.61
CA ALA A 67 15.80 20.83 -8.46
C ALA A 67 16.31 21.70 -7.29
N PRO A 68 16.15 23.04 -7.35
CA PRO A 68 16.45 23.91 -6.22
C PRO A 68 15.64 23.49 -4.99
N GLY A 69 16.32 23.28 -3.86
CA GLY A 69 15.69 23.01 -2.57
C GLY A 69 15.98 24.12 -1.57
N ARG A 70 15.31 24.10 -0.40
CA ARG A 70 15.63 24.96 0.75
C ARG A 70 17.00 24.57 1.34
N GLY A 71 18.09 24.93 0.66
CA GLY A 71 19.48 24.79 1.12
C GLY A 71 20.31 23.66 0.49
N ARG A 72 19.71 22.67 -0.19
CA ARG A 72 20.44 21.61 -0.93
C ARG A 72 19.65 21.18 -2.17
N GLU A 73 20.36 20.86 -3.25
CA GLU A 73 19.77 20.27 -4.46
C GLU A 73 18.98 19.00 -4.14
N ARG A 74 17.76 18.90 -4.68
CA ARG A 74 16.87 17.74 -4.53
C ARG A 74 17.00 16.85 -5.76
N THR A 75 17.41 15.59 -5.58
CA THR A 75 17.36 14.60 -6.66
C THR A 75 15.92 14.22 -6.94
N LEU A 76 15.45 14.50 -8.16
CA LEU A 76 14.10 14.15 -8.57
C LEU A 76 14.00 12.67 -8.92
N LEU A 77 12.83 12.09 -8.67
CA LEU A 77 12.45 10.71 -8.93
C LEU A 77 11.36 10.71 -10.00
N GLN A 78 11.57 9.94 -11.06
CA GLN A 78 10.58 9.75 -12.12
C GLN A 78 10.25 8.27 -12.26
N PRO A 79 8.96 7.90 -12.25
CA PRO A 79 8.58 6.50 -12.44
C PRO A 79 8.70 6.11 -13.92
N THR A 80 9.27 4.93 -14.18
CA THR A 80 9.37 4.39 -15.54
C THR A 80 8.03 3.79 -16.00
N ARG A 81 7.93 3.41 -17.27
CA ARG A 81 6.77 2.65 -17.77
C ARG A 81 6.58 1.33 -17.01
N ALA A 82 7.67 0.65 -16.69
CA ALA A 82 7.65 -0.58 -15.90
C ALA A 82 7.13 -0.30 -14.48
N GLY A 83 7.63 0.76 -13.84
CA GLY A 83 7.18 1.20 -12.52
C GLY A 83 5.68 1.50 -12.48
N ARG A 84 5.18 2.31 -13.41
CA ARG A 84 3.73 2.63 -13.51
C ARG A 84 2.88 1.37 -13.71
N SER A 85 3.34 0.43 -14.54
CA SER A 85 2.62 -0.82 -14.77
C SER A 85 2.62 -1.73 -13.52
N ALA A 86 3.73 -1.79 -12.79
CA ALA A 86 3.82 -2.51 -11.53
C ALA A 86 2.89 -1.91 -10.46
N THR A 87 2.90 -0.57 -10.29
CA THR A 87 1.98 0.12 -9.37
C THR A 87 0.52 -0.16 -9.70
N ARG A 88 0.12 -0.05 -10.98
CA ARG A 88 -1.26 -0.31 -11.38
C ARG A 88 -1.70 -1.75 -11.04
N ARG A 89 -0.84 -2.74 -11.27
CA ARG A 89 -1.14 -4.13 -10.89
C ARG A 89 -1.26 -4.27 -9.38
N TRP A 90 -0.29 -3.74 -8.63
CA TRP A 90 -0.29 -3.83 -7.18
C TRP A 90 -1.51 -3.16 -6.53
N LEU A 91 -1.93 -1.99 -7.02
CA LEU A 91 -3.12 -1.27 -6.54
C LEU A 91 -4.44 -1.96 -6.93
N ALA A 92 -4.46 -2.82 -7.95
CA ALA A 92 -5.64 -3.58 -8.36
C ALA A 92 -5.74 -4.95 -7.66
N GLU A 93 -4.62 -5.50 -7.23
CA GLU A 93 -4.55 -6.81 -6.58
C GLU A 93 -5.13 -6.75 -5.15
N PRO A 94 -6.08 -7.61 -4.77
CA PRO A 94 -6.48 -7.76 -3.36
C PRO A 94 -5.30 -8.20 -2.47
N VAL A 95 -5.36 -7.91 -1.17
CA VAL A 95 -4.47 -8.54 -0.18
C VAL A 95 -4.96 -9.94 0.17
N ASP A 96 -4.03 -10.86 0.42
CA ASP A 96 -4.35 -12.28 0.63
C ASP A 96 -4.83 -12.63 2.04
N HIS A 97 -4.41 -11.87 3.05
CA HIS A 97 -4.69 -12.18 4.44
C HIS A 97 -5.39 -11.03 5.17
N LEU A 98 -6.34 -11.39 6.04
CA LEU A 98 -7.05 -10.43 6.89
C LEU A 98 -6.10 -9.53 7.69
N ARG A 99 -4.98 -10.07 8.20
CA ARG A 99 -3.98 -9.30 8.96
C ARG A 99 -3.30 -8.20 8.13
N ASP A 100 -3.30 -8.33 6.81
CA ASP A 100 -2.68 -7.36 5.89
C ASP A 100 -3.64 -6.22 5.55
N VAL A 101 -4.89 -6.26 6.02
CA VAL A 101 -5.87 -5.17 5.80
C VAL A 101 -5.39 -3.88 6.44
N ARG A 102 -4.97 -3.95 7.72
CA ARG A 102 -4.57 -2.79 8.50
C ARG A 102 -3.42 -1.99 7.87
N THR A 103 -2.54 -2.67 7.13
CA THR A 103 -1.38 -2.04 6.50
C THR A 103 -1.54 -2.02 4.99
N GLY A 104 -1.47 -3.18 4.35
CA GLY A 104 -1.48 -3.34 2.90
C GLY A 104 -2.70 -2.75 2.22
N LEU A 105 -3.91 -3.10 2.66
CA LEU A 105 -5.13 -2.62 2.00
C LEU A 105 -5.35 -1.12 2.24
N LEU A 106 -5.22 -0.65 3.48
CA LEU A 106 -5.38 0.78 3.80
C LEU A 106 -4.37 1.66 3.05
N LEU A 107 -3.14 1.19 2.86
CA LEU A 107 -2.15 1.88 2.01
C LEU A 107 -2.62 1.97 0.56
N LYS A 108 -3.16 0.89 -0.02
CA LYS A 108 -3.69 0.92 -1.39
C LYS A 108 -4.85 1.90 -1.53
N PHE A 109 -5.80 1.91 -0.59
CA PHE A 109 -6.92 2.86 -0.61
C PHE A 109 -6.45 4.30 -0.50
N TRP A 110 -5.60 4.62 0.47
CA TRP A 110 -5.08 5.98 0.62
C TRP A 110 -4.36 6.45 -0.65
N ILE A 111 -3.53 5.60 -1.27
CA ILE A 111 -2.83 5.94 -2.50
C ILE A 111 -3.80 6.14 -3.67
N LEU A 112 -4.83 5.29 -3.80
CA LEU A 112 -5.86 5.46 -4.82
C LEU A 112 -6.60 6.79 -4.65
N GLU A 113 -6.93 7.19 -3.42
CA GLU A 113 -7.53 8.50 -3.13
C GLU A 113 -6.61 9.65 -3.55
N GLN A 114 -5.31 9.60 -3.19
CA GLN A 114 -4.33 10.62 -3.61
C GLN A 114 -4.17 10.69 -5.14
N MET A 115 -4.40 9.58 -5.84
CA MET A 115 -4.36 9.53 -7.30
C MET A 115 -5.71 9.87 -7.95
N GLU A 116 -6.72 10.25 -7.16
CA GLU A 116 -8.10 10.49 -7.61
C GLU A 116 -8.69 9.30 -8.38
N ARG A 117 -8.37 8.09 -7.93
CA ARG A 117 -8.83 6.82 -8.52
C ARG A 117 -9.94 6.19 -7.67
N PRO A 118 -10.93 5.55 -8.30
CA PRO A 118 -12.03 4.94 -7.57
C PRO A 118 -11.54 3.76 -6.71
N LEU A 119 -11.99 3.73 -5.45
CA LEU A 119 -11.72 2.62 -4.52
C LEU A 119 -12.57 1.40 -4.79
N LEU A 120 -13.78 1.63 -5.33
CA LEU A 120 -14.85 0.63 -5.46
C LEU A 120 -14.39 -0.68 -6.13
N PRO A 121 -13.63 -0.68 -7.24
CA PRO A 121 -13.17 -1.93 -7.86
C PRO A 121 -12.30 -2.78 -6.94
N LEU A 122 -11.36 -2.16 -6.22
CA LEU A 122 -10.51 -2.88 -5.28
C LEU A 122 -11.31 -3.35 -4.05
N ALA A 123 -12.23 -2.53 -3.55
CA ALA A 123 -13.05 -2.88 -2.39
C ALA A 123 -13.95 -4.09 -2.67
N ILE A 124 -14.59 -4.15 -3.83
CA ILE A 124 -15.39 -5.31 -4.26
C ILE A 124 -14.51 -6.56 -4.39
N ALA A 125 -13.41 -6.47 -5.13
CA ALA A 125 -12.50 -7.60 -5.33
C ALA A 125 -11.93 -8.13 -4.00
N GLN A 126 -11.61 -7.22 -3.07
CA GLN A 126 -11.14 -7.59 -1.73
C GLN A 126 -12.21 -8.33 -0.92
N ARG A 127 -13.45 -7.84 -0.97
CA ARG A 127 -14.58 -8.47 -0.27
C ARG A 127 -14.84 -9.88 -0.80
N GLU A 128 -14.84 -10.05 -2.11
CA GLU A 128 -15.00 -11.36 -2.76
C GLU A 128 -13.87 -12.31 -2.39
N ARG A 129 -12.62 -11.83 -2.39
CA ARG A 129 -11.43 -12.61 -1.99
C ARG A 129 -11.55 -13.14 -0.56
N PHE A 130 -12.08 -12.35 0.36
CA PHE A 130 -12.19 -12.71 1.77
C PHE A 130 -13.44 -13.49 2.14
N ALA A 131 -14.52 -13.41 1.36
CA ALA A 131 -15.78 -14.10 1.65
C ALA A 131 -15.61 -15.58 2.08
N PRO A 132 -14.89 -16.45 1.34
CA PRO A 132 -14.71 -17.85 1.76
C PRO A 132 -13.87 -18.01 3.03
N ILE A 133 -12.86 -17.15 3.23
CA ILE A 133 -11.98 -17.18 4.40
C ILE A 133 -12.78 -16.82 5.65
N VAL A 134 -13.58 -15.76 5.57
CA VAL A 134 -14.40 -15.28 6.67
C VAL A 134 -15.50 -16.29 7.00
N ALA A 135 -16.17 -16.87 6.00
CA ALA A 135 -17.15 -17.93 6.22
C ALA A 135 -16.55 -19.12 6.99
N SER A 136 -15.32 -19.54 6.66
CA SER A 136 -14.62 -20.60 7.38
C SER A 136 -14.29 -20.21 8.83
N ILE A 137 -13.86 -18.98 9.08
CA ILE A 137 -13.58 -18.49 10.45
C ILE A 137 -14.87 -18.44 11.28
N ILE A 138 -15.96 -17.95 10.69
CA ILE A 138 -17.26 -17.82 11.37
C ILE A 138 -17.88 -19.21 11.63
N GLY A 139 -17.67 -20.18 10.76
CA GLY A 139 -18.16 -21.56 10.94
C GLY A 139 -17.40 -22.38 11.97
N ALA A 140 -16.23 -21.93 12.43
CA ALA A 140 -15.41 -22.68 13.38
C ALA A 140 -16.05 -22.73 14.78
N THR A 141 -16.05 -23.90 15.41
CA THR A 141 -16.64 -24.15 16.74
C THR A 141 -15.65 -23.93 17.90
N THR A 142 -14.37 -23.77 17.60
CA THR A 142 -13.33 -23.52 18.61
C THR A 142 -13.53 -22.15 19.27
N THR A 143 -13.45 -22.10 20.59
CA THR A 143 -13.69 -20.89 21.40
C THR A 143 -12.45 -20.44 22.17
N ASP A 144 -11.25 -20.83 21.74
CA ASP A 144 -10.02 -20.31 22.35
C ASP A 144 -9.84 -18.81 22.03
N VAL A 145 -8.98 -18.13 22.81
CA VAL A 145 -8.76 -16.68 22.71
C VAL A 145 -8.35 -16.23 21.29
N VAL A 146 -7.61 -17.06 20.55
CA VAL A 146 -7.18 -16.73 19.18
C VAL A 146 -8.37 -16.88 18.22
N SER A 147 -9.19 -17.92 18.38
CA SER A 147 -10.38 -18.11 17.55
C SER A 147 -11.42 -17.00 17.75
N ILE A 148 -11.62 -16.55 18.99
CA ILE A 148 -12.46 -15.38 19.30
C ILE A 148 -11.93 -14.15 18.57
N TRP A 149 -10.64 -13.80 18.77
CA TRP A 149 -10.02 -12.65 18.10
C TRP A 149 -10.12 -12.71 16.57
N ARG A 150 -9.89 -13.88 15.97
CA ARG A 150 -9.95 -14.07 14.52
C ARG A 150 -11.35 -13.80 13.97
N ARG A 151 -12.40 -14.23 14.68
CA ARG A 151 -13.80 -13.98 14.30
C ARG A 151 -14.14 -12.50 14.34
N GLU A 152 -13.88 -11.84 15.47
CA GLU A 152 -14.13 -10.40 15.63
C GLU A 152 -13.42 -9.58 14.56
N HIS A 153 -12.14 -9.88 14.30
CA HIS A 153 -11.38 -9.21 13.26
C HIS A 153 -11.93 -9.47 11.85
N ALA A 154 -12.33 -10.70 11.54
CA ALA A 154 -12.91 -11.07 10.24
C ALA A 154 -14.23 -10.34 9.97
N GLU A 155 -15.13 -10.29 10.96
CA GLU A 155 -16.41 -9.60 10.88
C GLU A 155 -16.22 -8.08 10.71
N ALA A 156 -15.32 -7.48 11.50
CA ALA A 156 -14.99 -6.06 11.41
C ALA A 156 -14.43 -5.69 10.02
N VAL A 157 -13.58 -6.53 9.43
CA VAL A 157 -13.05 -6.32 8.07
C VAL A 157 -14.15 -6.35 7.02
N MET A 158 -15.08 -7.31 7.09
CA MET A 158 -16.19 -7.39 6.13
C MET A 158 -17.12 -6.18 6.26
N GLN A 159 -17.45 -5.78 7.49
CA GLN A 159 -18.26 -4.59 7.73
C GLN A 159 -17.57 -3.31 7.24
N PHE A 160 -16.26 -3.19 7.42
CA PHE A 160 -15.47 -2.08 6.87
C PHE A 160 -15.56 -2.04 5.34
N LEU A 161 -15.34 -3.18 4.66
CA LEU A 161 -15.43 -3.26 3.20
C LEU A 161 -16.83 -2.92 2.69
N ASP A 162 -17.89 -3.40 3.35
CA ASP A 162 -19.27 -3.07 3.02
C ASP A 162 -19.53 -1.55 3.11
N ARG A 163 -19.00 -0.88 4.14
CA ARG A 163 -19.12 0.58 4.28
C ARG A 163 -18.35 1.33 3.20
N VAL A 164 -17.14 0.88 2.84
CA VAL A 164 -16.36 1.50 1.74
C VAL A 164 -17.08 1.34 0.40
N ILE A 165 -17.65 0.17 0.13
CA ILE A 165 -18.44 -0.10 -1.07
C ILE A 165 -19.69 0.81 -1.11
N GLY A 166 -20.44 0.88 -0.01
CA GLY A 166 -21.65 1.70 0.08
C GLY A 166 -21.40 3.22 0.07
N ALA A 167 -20.19 3.68 0.43
CA ALA A 167 -19.82 5.09 0.31
C ALA A 167 -19.36 5.47 -1.11
N GLY A 168 -19.01 4.48 -1.94
CA GLY A 168 -18.57 4.66 -3.33
C GLY A 168 -19.68 4.52 -4.38
N THR A 169 -20.91 4.21 -3.96
CA THR A 169 -22.14 4.22 -4.76
C THR A 169 -22.87 5.55 -4.62
#